data_AF-A0A1R1XBB8-F1
#
_entry.id   AF-A0A1R1XBB8-F1
#
_cell.length_a   1.000
_cell.length_b   1.000
_cell.length_c   1.000
_cell.angle_alpha   90.00
_cell.angle_beta   90.00
_cell.angle_gamma   90.00
#
_symmetry.space_group_name_H-M   'P 1'
#
loop_
_entity.id
_entity.type
_entity.pdbx_description
1 polymer ?
#
loop_
_entity_poly.entity_id
_entity_poly.type
_entity_poly.pdbx_seq_one_letter_code
_entity_poly.pdbx_strand_id
1 'polypeptide(L)'
;MAAFVDNCPLEYKPGVFIRYMDMKKCSLLNVSIGVTYRNNWQDIGFYWKSRNKFVSKLRSEIVALGLTYSTEVNNINIVGSDGIPKALLS
;
A
#
# COMPACT_ATOMS: atom_id res chain seq x y z
N MET A 1 6.26 -11.24 -5.56
CA MET A 1 4.81 -11.60 -5.50
C MET A 1 4.36 -12.64 -6.51
N ALA A 2 4.73 -12.56 -7.80
CA ALA A 2 4.35 -13.58 -8.79
C ALA A 2 4.71 -15.01 -8.33
N ALA A 3 5.97 -15.22 -7.92
CA ALA A 3 6.43 -16.52 -7.39
C ALA A 3 5.61 -17.06 -6.20
N PHE A 4 5.09 -16.19 -5.32
CA PHE A 4 4.24 -16.63 -4.21
C PHE A 4 2.89 -17.19 -4.71
N VAL A 5 2.29 -16.51 -5.69
CA VAL A 5 1.03 -16.92 -6.32
C VAL A 5 1.23 -18.22 -7.09
N ASP A 6 2.32 -18.31 -7.85
CA ASP A 6 2.65 -19.50 -8.65
C ASP A 6 2.94 -20.74 -7.78
N ASN A 7 3.52 -20.54 -6.60
CA ASN A 7 3.76 -21.59 -5.61
C ASN A 7 2.50 -22.03 -4.83
N CYS A 8 1.36 -21.37 -5.03
CA CYS A 8 0.10 -21.68 -4.34
C CYS A 8 -1.06 -21.88 -5.34
N PRO A 9 -0.95 -22.85 -6.28
CA PRO A 9 -1.89 -22.98 -7.41
C PRO A 9 -3.31 -23.41 -7.03
N LEU A 10 -3.50 -23.95 -5.82
CA LEU A 10 -4.80 -24.34 -5.29
C LEU A 10 -5.60 -23.12 -4.79
N GLU A 11 -4.91 -22.11 -4.26
CA GLU A 11 -5.52 -20.91 -3.67
C GLU A 11 -5.71 -19.79 -4.70
N TYR A 12 -4.78 -19.66 -5.64
CA TYR A 12 -4.75 -18.57 -6.60
C TYR A 12 -4.75 -19.07 -8.04
N LYS A 13 -5.32 -18.28 -8.95
CA LYS A 13 -5.08 -18.44 -10.38
C LYS A 13 -3.73 -17.79 -10.72
N PRO A 14 -3.01 -18.33 -11.72
CA PRO A 14 -1.75 -17.74 -12.15
C PRO A 14 -1.95 -16.29 -12.60
N GLY A 15 -0.95 -15.46 -12.28
CA GLY A 15 -0.95 -14.04 -12.63
C GLY A 15 -1.23 -13.11 -11.47
N VAL A 16 -0.39 -12.08 -11.37
CA VAL A 16 -0.57 -10.93 -10.48
C VAL A 16 -0.69 -9.70 -11.37
N PHE A 17 -1.71 -8.88 -11.15
CA PHE A 17 -1.85 -7.61 -11.85
C PHE A 17 -1.31 -6.49 -10.95
N ILE A 18 -0.43 -5.68 -11.51
CA ILE A 18 0.11 -4.48 -10.87
C ILE A 18 -0.17 -3.32 -11.82
N ARG A 19 -0.85 -2.30 -11.32
CA ARG A 19 -1.14 -1.07 -12.05
C ARG A 19 -0.72 0.12 -11.21
N TYR A 20 0.19 0.91 -11.76
CA TYR A 20 0.50 2.24 -11.23
C TYR A 20 -0.66 3.16 -11.63
N MET A 21 -1.35 3.71 -10.65
CA MET A 21 -2.58 4.47 -10.88
C MET A 21 -2.24 5.93 -11.14
N ASP A 22 -2.02 6.69 -10.07
CA ASP A 22 -1.75 8.11 -10.13
C ASP A 22 -0.78 8.52 -9.02
N MET A 23 0.01 9.55 -9.31
CA MET A 23 0.86 10.19 -8.33
C MET A 23 0.03 11.29 -7.66
N LYS A 24 -0.38 11.10 -6.41
CA LYS A 24 -1.18 12.08 -5.66
C LYS A 24 -0.34 13.27 -5.21
N LYS A 25 0.92 13.01 -4.84
CA LYS A 25 1.95 13.99 -4.43
C LYS A 25 3.31 13.43 -4.88
N CYS A 26 4.35 14.26 -4.96
CA CYS A 26 5.71 13.79 -5.30
C CYS A 26 6.23 12.68 -4.35
N SER A 27 5.65 12.55 -3.16
CA SER A 27 5.96 11.53 -2.16
C SER A 27 4.94 10.40 -2.06
N LEU A 28 3.84 10.41 -2.84
CA LEU A 28 2.75 9.45 -2.72
C LEU A 28 2.28 8.93 -4.08
N LEU A 29 2.57 7.65 -4.34
CA LEU A 29 2.14 6.93 -5.53
C LEU A 29 1.06 5.91 -5.17
N ASN A 30 -0.08 5.97 -5.86
CA ASN A 30 -1.10 4.94 -5.74
C ASN A 30 -0.77 3.76 -6.65
N VAL A 31 -0.71 2.58 -6.05
CA VAL A 31 -0.49 1.32 -6.77
C VAL A 31 -1.66 0.39 -6.50
N SER A 32 -2.30 -0.08 -7.57
CA SER A 32 -3.30 -1.14 -7.49
C SER A 32 -2.62 -2.47 -7.76
N ILE A 33 -2.68 -3.36 -6.78
CA ILE A 33 -2.17 -4.72 -6.88
C ILE A 33 -3.37 -5.64 -6.73
N GLY A 34 -3.47 -6.66 -7.56
CA GLY A 34 -4.35 -7.75 -7.22
C GLY A 34 -4.01 -9.06 -7.87
N VAL A 35 -4.82 -10.02 -7.46
CA VAL A 35 -4.66 -11.44 -7.69
C VAL A 35 -6.05 -12.02 -7.89
N THR A 36 -6.13 -13.06 -8.72
CA THR A 36 -7.39 -13.78 -8.90
C THR A 36 -7.39 -14.99 -7.99
N TYR A 37 -8.34 -15.05 -7.06
CA TYR A 37 -8.51 -16.18 -6.16
C TYR A 37 -9.23 -17.32 -6.88
N ARG A 38 -8.89 -18.56 -6.55
CA ARG A 38 -9.77 -19.69 -6.82
C ARG A 38 -10.79 -19.74 -5.70
N ASN A 39 -12.03 -19.33 -5.98
CA ASN A 39 -13.11 -19.43 -5.02
C ASN A 39 -14.15 -20.44 -5.50
N ASN A 40 -14.76 -21.11 -4.53
CA ASN A 40 -16.00 -21.85 -4.71
C ASN A 40 -17.08 -21.11 -3.92
N TRP A 41 -18.28 -20.97 -4.48
CA TRP A 41 -19.39 -20.26 -3.83
C TRP A 41 -19.81 -20.93 -2.51
N GLN A 42 -19.54 -22.23 -2.35
CA GLN A 42 -19.82 -22.99 -1.14
C GLN A 42 -18.77 -22.77 -0.03
N ASP A 43 -17.58 -22.25 -0.35
CA ASP A 43 -16.48 -22.10 0.60
C ASP A 43 -15.97 -20.66 0.63
N ILE A 44 -16.81 -19.78 1.19
CA ILE A 44 -16.48 -18.38 1.45
C ILE A 44 -15.33 -18.27 2.46
N GLY A 45 -15.22 -19.21 3.40
CA GLY A 45 -14.14 -19.23 4.40
C GLY A 45 -12.76 -19.35 3.76
N PHE A 46 -12.63 -20.20 2.74
CA PHE A 46 -11.40 -20.36 1.96
C PHE A 46 -10.97 -19.08 1.25
N TYR A 47 -11.93 -18.31 0.70
CA TYR A 47 -11.64 -17.01 0.09
C TYR A 47 -11.01 -16.05 1.11
N TRP A 48 -11.59 -15.92 2.30
CA TRP A 48 -11.07 -15.03 3.33
C TRP A 48 -9.68 -15.44 3.83
N LYS A 49 -9.45 -16.75 4.01
CA LYS A 49 -8.12 -17.28 4.36
C LYS A 49 -7.07 -16.92 3.30
N SER A 50 -7.38 -17.19 2.03
CA SER A 50 -6.47 -16.93 0.91
C SER A 50 -6.18 -15.43 0.76
N ARG A 51 -7.22 -14.60 0.88
CA ARG A 51 -7.07 -13.13 0.89
C ARG A 51 -6.16 -12.66 2.01
N ASN A 52 -6.39 -13.11 3.24
CA ASN A 52 -5.57 -12.70 4.39
C ASN A 52 -4.12 -13.15 4.27
N LYS A 53 -3.88 -14.36 3.74
CA LYS A 53 -2.54 -14.88 3.46
C LYS A 53 -1.82 -14.03 2.42
N PHE A 54 -2.49 -13.67 1.33
CA PHE A 54 -1.93 -12.76 0.31
C PHE A 54 -1.61 -11.37 0.88
N VAL A 55 -2.54 -10.76 1.63
CA VAL A 55 -2.33 -9.43 2.24
C VAL A 55 -1.19 -9.45 3.25
N SER A 56 -1.09 -10.50 4.06
CA SER A 56 0.02 -10.69 5.00
C SER A 56 1.37 -10.78 4.28
N LYS A 57 1.44 -11.58 3.21
CA LYS A 57 2.66 -11.69 2.39
C LYS A 57 3.01 -10.36 1.73
N LEU A 58 2.02 -9.66 1.15
CA LEU A 58 2.22 -8.36 0.54
C LEU A 58 2.79 -7.35 1.56
N ARG A 59 2.24 -7.30 2.77
CA ARG A 59 2.74 -6.44 3.85
C ARG A 59 4.21 -6.76 4.17
N SER A 60 4.57 -8.04 4.27
CA SER A 60 5.95 -8.44 4.56
C SER A 60 6.95 -7.97 3.49
N GLU A 61 6.55 -8.04 2.21
CA GLU A 61 7.39 -7.61 1.09
C GLU A 61 7.55 -6.08 1.04
N ILE A 62 6.46 -5.34 1.31
CA ILE A 62 6.50 -3.87 1.39
C ILE A 62 7.49 -3.41 2.47
N VAL A 63 7.44 -4.04 3.65
CA VAL A 63 8.35 -3.74 4.76
C VAL A 63 9.79 -4.11 4.41
N ALA A 64 10.01 -5.26 3.76
CA ALA A 64 11.34 -5.70 3.33
C ALA A 64 11.98 -4.75 2.31
N LEU A 65 11.17 -4.10 1.47
CA LEU A 65 11.60 -3.08 0.51
C LEU A 65 11.83 -1.70 1.14
N GLY A 66 11.54 -1.53 2.44
CA GLY A 66 11.64 -0.23 3.12
C GLY A 66 10.57 0.77 2.69
N LEU A 67 9.48 0.30 2.06
CA LEU A 67 8.39 1.14 1.62
C LEU A 67 7.41 1.39 2.77
N THR A 68 7.02 2.65 2.97
CA THR A 68 6.01 3.05 3.95
C THR A 68 4.65 3.21 3.28
N TYR A 69 3.59 2.67 3.89
CA TYR A 69 2.22 2.97 3.50
C TYR A 69 1.78 4.28 4.18
N SER A 70 1.19 5.20 3.41
CA SER A 70 0.54 6.38 3.97
C SER A 70 -0.72 6.71 3.18
N THR A 71 -1.74 7.20 3.88
CA THR A 71 -2.94 7.78 3.25
C THR A 71 -2.70 9.25 2.88
N GLU A 72 -1.89 9.95 3.66
CA GLU A 72 -1.59 11.38 3.48
C GLU A 72 -0.16 11.72 3.91
N VAL A 73 0.53 12.53 3.11
CA VAL A 73 1.82 13.12 3.48
C VAL A 73 1.69 14.63 3.38
N ASN A 74 1.77 15.31 4.52
CA ASN A 74 1.67 16.77 4.59
C ASN A 74 3.04 17.36 4.96
N ASN A 75 3.56 18.21 4.09
CA ASN A 75 4.77 18.95 4.39
C ASN A 75 4.41 20.06 5.38
N ILE A 76 5.03 20.05 6.55
CA ILE A 76 4.88 21.11 7.54
C ILE A 76 6.04 22.06 7.34
N ASN A 77 5.75 23.27 6.85
CA ASN A 77 6.73 24.34 6.85
C ASN A 77 6.82 24.90 8.28
N ILE A 78 7.90 24.57 8.97
CA ILE A 78 8.21 25.18 10.27
C ILE A 78 8.72 26.58 9.95
N VAL A 79 7.83 27.57 10.00
CA VAL A 79 8.24 28.98 10.01
C VAL A 79 8.83 29.24 11.40
N GLY A 80 10.13 29.51 11.46
CA GLY A 80 10.79 29.88 12.71
C GLY A 80 10.07 31.03 13.39
N SER A 81 9.85 30.89 14.70
CA SER A 81 9.34 31.91 15.60
C SER A 81 10.39 33.01 15.85
N ASP A 82 10.92 33.62 14.78
CA ASP A 82 11.89 34.73 14.85
C ASP A 82 11.29 36.00 14.23
N GLY A 83 10.09 36.35 14.68
CA GLY A 83 9.36 37.49 14.16
C GLY A 83 8.50 38.15 15.22
N ILE A 84 9.12 38.72 16.25
CA ILE A 84 8.47 39.82 17.00
C ILE A 84 8.02 40.83 15.93
N PRO A 85 6.71 41.12 15.81
CA PRO A 85 6.26 42.11 14.85
C PRO A 85 6.92 43.45 15.19
N LYS A 86 7.70 44.01 14.26
CA LYS A 86 8.28 45.36 14.33
C LYS A 86 7.25 46.47 14.59
N ALA A 87 5.96 46.15 14.57
CA ALA A 87 4.86 47.04 14.94
C ALA A 87 4.80 47.39 16.45
N LEU A 88 5.67 46.82 17.29
CA LEU A 88 5.75 47.14 18.74
C LEU A 88 7.07 47.84 19.14
N LEU A 89 7.87 48.30 18.17
CA LEU A 89 9.10 49.05 18.39
C LEU A 89 9.11 50.34 17.54
N SER A 90 8.15 51.23 17.79
CA SER A 90 8.26 52.70 17.57
C SER A 90 7.02 53.40 18.09
#